data_AF-A0A2Z6LZ85-F1
#
_entry.id   AF-A0A2Z6LZ85-F1
#
_cell.length_a   1.000
_cell.length_b   1.000
_cell.length_c   1.000
_cell.angle_alpha   90.00
_cell.angle_beta   90.00
_cell.angle_gamma   90.00
#
_symmetry.space_group_name_H-M   'P 1'
#
loop_
_entity.id
_entity.type
_entity.pdbx_description
1 polymer ?
#
loop_
_entity_poly.entity_id
_entity_poly.type
_entity_poly.pdbx_seq_one_letter_code
_entity_poly.pdbx_strand_id
1 'polypeptide(L)'
;MSSNQYMIMFGVTEIFLSQIPDFDQIWWLSSVAAVMSFTYSIIGLALGIAKVAENGTIKGSLTGISIGAVSETQKIWKTFQALGDIAFAYSYAVVLIEIQDTLKSPPSEAKSMKKATKISIAVTTTFYMLCGCMGYAAFGDAAPGNLLTGFGFYNPFC
;
A
#
# COMPACT_ATOMS: atom_id res chain seq x y z
N MET A 1 -20.47 12.68 -2.85
CA MET A 1 -19.90 13.98 -2.43
C MET A 1 -18.74 14.29 -3.38
N SER A 2 -18.57 15.53 -3.83
CA SER A 2 -17.53 15.84 -4.81
C SER A 2 -16.13 15.70 -4.18
N SER A 3 -15.32 14.76 -4.68
CA SER A 3 -13.94 14.52 -4.25
C SER A 3 -13.01 15.73 -4.45
N ASN A 4 -13.48 16.75 -5.17
CA ASN A 4 -12.74 17.98 -5.43
C ASN A 4 -12.33 18.70 -4.13
N GLN A 5 -13.15 18.65 -3.08
CA GLN A 5 -12.81 19.29 -1.80
C GLN A 5 -11.60 18.62 -1.13
N TYR A 6 -11.55 17.28 -1.14
CA TYR A 6 -10.42 16.52 -0.60
C TYR A 6 -9.16 16.70 -1.42
N MET A 7 -9.27 16.71 -2.76
CA MET A 7 -8.13 16.97 -3.65
C MET A 7 -7.57 18.39 -3.46
N ILE A 8 -8.44 19.40 -3.30
CA ILE A 8 -8.01 20.78 -3.04
C ILE A 8 -7.34 20.87 -1.66
N MET A 9 -7.92 20.28 -0.61
CA MET A 9 -7.29 20.27 0.72
C MET A 9 -5.94 19.54 0.72
N PHE A 10 -5.84 18.41 0.02
CA PHE A 10 -4.60 17.67 -0.14
C PHE A 10 -3.54 18.53 -0.85
N GLY A 11 -3.87 19.12 -2.00
CA GLY A 11 -2.95 20.00 -2.73
C GLY A 11 -2.53 21.25 -1.94
N VAL A 12 -3.43 21.86 -1.17
CA VAL A 12 -3.07 22.97 -0.27
C VAL A 12 -2.08 22.51 0.79
N THR A 13 -2.29 21.33 1.36
CA THR A 13 -1.37 20.75 2.34
C THR A 13 0.01 20.47 1.72
N GLU A 14 0.05 19.93 0.50
CA GLU A 14 1.30 19.72 -0.25
C GLU A 14 2.05 21.02 -0.51
N ILE A 15 1.34 22.10 -0.88
CA ILE A 15 1.95 23.42 -1.06
C ILE A 15 2.63 23.89 0.23
N PHE A 16 1.95 23.78 1.37
CA PHE A 16 2.53 24.16 2.66
C PHE A 16 3.73 23.28 3.05
N LEU A 17 3.63 21.97 2.85
CA LEU A 17 4.72 21.03 3.15
C LEU A 17 5.94 21.25 2.24
N SER A 18 5.73 21.62 0.96
CA SER A 18 6.81 21.91 0.02
C SER A 18 7.66 23.13 0.39
N GLN A 19 7.17 24.00 1.29
CA GLN A 19 7.91 25.16 1.76
C GLN A 19 8.96 24.81 2.83
N ILE A 20 8.99 23.56 3.34
CA ILE A 20 9.92 23.12 4.38
C ILE A 20 11.22 22.65 3.71
N PRO A 21 12.36 23.37 3.86
CA PRO A 21 13.58 23.08 3.09
C PRO A 21 14.41 21.91 3.65
N ASP A 22 14.28 21.60 4.94
CA ASP A 22 15.19 20.68 5.65
C ASP A 22 14.52 19.37 6.05
N PHE A 23 15.07 18.25 5.56
CA PHE A 23 14.64 16.88 5.87
C PHE A 23 14.66 16.52 7.36
N ASP A 24 15.52 17.17 8.14
CA ASP A 24 15.64 16.93 9.59
C ASP A 24 14.37 17.36 10.34
N GLN A 25 13.61 18.31 9.79
CA GLN A 25 12.32 18.76 10.34
C GLN A 25 11.14 17.87 9.91
N ILE A 26 11.33 16.93 8.99
CA ILE A 26 10.27 16.11 8.36
C ILE A 26 10.29 14.66 8.86
N TRP A 27 11.29 14.25 9.66
CA TRP A 27 11.37 12.88 10.20
C TRP A 27 10.13 12.45 11.01
N TRP A 28 9.47 13.39 11.69
CA TRP A 28 8.22 13.11 12.41
C TRP A 28 7.08 12.73 11.45
N LEU A 29 7.03 13.33 10.25
CA LEU A 29 6.01 13.06 9.25
C LEU A 29 6.18 11.64 8.70
N SER A 30 7.42 11.25 8.38
CA SER A 30 7.76 9.88 7.97
C SER A 30 7.44 8.86 9.06
N SER A 31 7.64 9.22 10.33
CA SER A 31 7.30 8.36 11.47
C SER A 31 5.79 8.18 11.62
N VAL A 32 5.00 9.26 11.51
CA VAL A 32 3.54 9.19 11.53
C VAL A 32 3.01 8.37 10.34
N ALA A 33 3.54 8.60 9.14
CA ALA A 33 3.16 7.85 7.95
C ALA A 33 3.44 6.35 8.11
N ALA A 34 4.60 5.99 8.67
CA ALA A 34 4.93 4.59 8.97
C ALA A 34 3.95 3.98 9.98
N VAL A 35 3.66 4.66 11.09
CA VAL A 35 2.69 4.20 12.11
C VAL A 35 1.30 4.00 11.51
N MET A 36 0.83 4.94 10.70
CA MET A 36 -0.47 4.85 10.02
C MET A 36 -0.49 3.66 9.04
N SER A 37 0.58 3.46 8.26
CA SER A 37 0.71 2.33 7.33
C SER A 37 0.66 0.98 8.05
N PHE A 38 1.45 0.79 9.11
CA PHE A 38 1.42 -0.45 9.90
C PHE A 38 0.06 -0.67 10.56
N THR A 39 -0.53 0.38 11.14
CA THR A 39 -1.85 0.31 11.78
C THR A 39 -2.90 -0.15 10.77
N TYR A 40 -2.90 0.45 9.59
CA TYR A 40 -3.81 0.11 8.51
C TYR A 40 -3.67 -1.36 8.07
N SER A 41 -2.43 -1.80 7.81
CA SER A 41 -2.16 -3.16 7.39
C SER A 41 -2.50 -4.19 8.48
N ILE A 42 -2.21 -3.89 9.76
CA ILE A 42 -2.55 -4.78 10.88
C ILE A 42 -4.07 -4.91 11.04
N ILE A 43 -4.81 -3.80 10.97
CA ILE A 43 -6.28 -3.82 11.04
C ILE A 43 -6.85 -4.63 9.85
N GLY A 44 -6.40 -4.35 8.63
CA GLY A 44 -6.84 -5.07 7.44
C GLY A 44 -6.54 -6.57 7.52
N LEU A 45 -5.36 -6.94 8.01
CA LEU A 45 -4.95 -8.33 8.21
C LEU A 45 -5.83 -9.02 9.28
N ALA A 46 -6.03 -8.38 10.43
CA ALA A 46 -6.84 -8.93 11.52
C ALA A 46 -8.29 -9.16 11.09
N LEU A 47 -8.88 -8.18 10.39
CA LEU A 47 -10.22 -8.30 9.83
C LEU A 47 -10.30 -9.38 8.74
N GLY A 48 -9.28 -9.48 7.88
CA GLY A 48 -9.15 -10.54 6.89
C GLY A 48 -9.17 -11.93 7.53
N ILE A 49 -8.33 -12.14 8.53
CA ILE A 49 -8.25 -13.41 9.29
C ILE A 49 -9.59 -13.72 9.97
N ALA A 50 -10.19 -12.74 10.64
CA ALA A 50 -11.49 -12.90 11.30
C ALA A 50 -12.58 -13.30 10.30
N LYS A 51 -12.58 -12.71 9.10
CA LYS A 51 -13.55 -13.03 8.05
C LYS A 51 -13.32 -14.40 7.43
N VAL A 52 -12.07 -14.84 7.24
CA VAL A 52 -11.78 -16.22 6.83
C VAL A 52 -12.31 -17.21 7.87
N ALA A 53 -12.09 -16.94 9.16
CA ALA A 53 -12.60 -17.77 10.25
C ALA A 53 -14.14 -17.80 10.30
N GLU A 54 -14.79 -16.64 10.11
CA GLU A 54 -16.26 -16.52 10.04
C GLU A 54 -16.86 -17.27 8.83
N ASN A 55 -16.22 -17.18 7.66
CA ASN A 55 -16.65 -17.87 6.45
C ASN A 55 -16.51 -19.41 6.58
N GLY A 56 -15.66 -19.90 7.48
CA GLY A 56 -15.34 -21.33 7.64
C GLY A 56 -14.65 -21.97 6.43
N THR A 57 -14.35 -21.20 5.38
CA THR A 57 -13.79 -21.64 4.10
C THR A 57 -12.97 -20.51 3.48
N ILE A 58 -11.97 -20.88 2.66
CA ILE A 58 -11.19 -19.93 1.87
C ILE A 58 -11.97 -19.65 0.57
N LYS A 59 -12.34 -18.39 0.32
CA LYS A 59 -13.08 -17.98 -0.89
C LYS A 59 -12.18 -17.75 -2.11
N GLY A 60 -10.88 -17.59 -1.90
CA GLY A 60 -9.91 -17.41 -2.97
C GLY A 60 -9.68 -18.69 -3.78
N SER A 61 -9.51 -18.54 -5.10
CA SER A 61 -9.13 -19.62 -6.02
C SER A 61 -7.66 -19.52 -6.45
N LEU A 62 -7.02 -20.67 -6.70
CA LEU A 62 -5.66 -20.78 -7.26
C LEU A 62 -5.51 -20.13 -8.65
N THR A 63 -6.59 -20.04 -9.42
CA THR A 63 -6.59 -19.47 -10.79
C THR A 63 -6.88 -17.96 -10.82
N GLY A 64 -6.94 -17.31 -9.65
CA GLY A 64 -7.38 -15.93 -9.52
C GLY A 64 -8.88 -15.80 -9.77
N ILE A 65 -9.30 -14.63 -10.25
CA ILE A 65 -10.72 -14.36 -10.53
C ILE A 65 -11.28 -15.39 -11.51
N SER A 66 -12.40 -16.03 -11.16
CA SER A 66 -13.05 -17.04 -11.98
C SER A 66 -13.54 -16.47 -13.33
N ILE A 67 -13.31 -17.20 -14.42
CA ILE A 67 -13.89 -16.89 -15.73
C ILE A 67 -15.39 -17.20 -15.62
N GLY A 68 -16.22 -16.16 -15.61
CA GLY A 68 -17.64 -16.22 -15.22
C GLY A 68 -18.08 -15.06 -14.32
N ALA A 69 -17.16 -14.53 -13.49
CA ALA A 69 -17.35 -13.27 -12.76
C ALA A 69 -16.95 -12.03 -13.58
N VAL A 70 -16.01 -12.21 -14.52
CA VAL A 70 -15.55 -11.20 -15.49
C VAL A 70 -15.25 -11.86 -16.84
N SER A 71 -15.24 -11.08 -17.93
CA SER A 71 -14.82 -11.58 -19.24
C SER A 71 -13.31 -11.88 -19.29
N GLU A 72 -12.87 -12.73 -20.22
CA GLU A 72 -11.44 -13.06 -20.38
C GLU A 72 -10.58 -11.81 -20.63
N THR A 73 -11.07 -10.88 -21.47
CA THR A 73 -10.39 -9.60 -21.72
C THR A 73 -10.28 -8.75 -20.46
N GLN A 74 -11.34 -8.72 -19.63
CA GLN A 74 -11.29 -8.00 -18.35
C GLN A 74 -10.34 -8.65 -17.35
N LYS A 75 -10.24 -9.98 -17.33
CA LYS A 75 -9.27 -10.69 -16.49
C LYS A 75 -7.84 -10.31 -16.88
N ILE A 76 -7.53 -10.25 -18.17
CA ILE A 76 -6.24 -9.81 -18.68
C ILE A 76 -5.98 -8.35 -18.28
N TRP A 77 -6.95 -7.47 -18.49
CA TRP A 77 -6.82 -6.06 -18.14
C TRP A 77 -6.58 -5.84 -16.63
N LYS A 78 -7.34 -6.51 -15.77
CA LYS A 78 -7.15 -6.46 -14.31
C LYS A 78 -5.77 -6.98 -13.88
N THR A 79 -5.23 -7.98 -14.59
CA THR A 79 -3.86 -8.46 -14.35
C THR A 79 -2.83 -7.38 -14.66
N PHE A 80 -2.97 -6.70 -15.81
CA PHE A 80 -2.08 -5.58 -16.16
C PHE A 80 -2.22 -4.41 -15.19
N GLN A 81 -3.44 -4.10 -14.75
CA GLN A 81 -3.67 -3.07 -13.74
C GLN A 81 -2.97 -3.42 -12.42
N ALA A 82 -3.09 -4.67 -11.94
CA ALA A 82 -2.40 -5.11 -10.74
C ALA A 82 -0.87 -5.03 -10.86
N LEU A 83 -0.31 -5.33 -12.05
CA LEU A 83 1.12 -5.14 -12.31
C LEU A 83 1.51 -3.65 -12.26
N GLY A 84 0.68 -2.76 -12.79
CA GLY A 84 0.85 -1.31 -12.70
C GLY A 84 0.81 -0.82 -11.25
N ASP A 85 -0.15 -1.29 -10.46
CA ASP A 85 -0.29 -0.94 -9.05
C ASP A 85 0.93 -1.39 -8.24
N ILE A 86 1.46 -2.60 -8.51
CA ILE A 86 2.70 -3.09 -7.89
C ILE A 86 3.88 -2.21 -8.30
N ALA A 87 4.04 -1.91 -9.59
CA ALA A 87 5.13 -1.07 -10.07
C ALA A 87 5.10 0.33 -9.43
N PHE A 88 3.91 0.91 -9.32
CA PHE A 88 3.69 2.19 -8.66
C PHE A 88 4.04 2.14 -7.18
N ALA A 89 3.63 1.08 -6.46
CA ALA A 89 3.91 0.91 -5.04
C ALA A 89 5.42 0.82 -4.72
N TYR A 90 6.26 0.47 -5.69
CA TYR A 90 7.72 0.43 -5.57
C TYR A 90 8.45 1.61 -6.24
N SER A 91 7.75 2.67 -6.64
CA SER A 91 8.34 3.86 -7.25
C SER A 91 8.88 4.86 -6.21
N TYR A 92 9.85 4.45 -5.38
CA TYR A 92 10.47 5.28 -4.32
C TYR A 92 11.93 5.69 -4.62
N ALA A 93 12.38 5.50 -5.87
CA ALA A 93 13.78 5.73 -6.26
C ALA A 93 14.27 7.18 -6.02
N VAL A 94 13.41 8.18 -6.25
CA VAL A 94 13.75 9.60 -6.02
C VAL A 94 14.05 9.85 -4.54
N VAL A 95 13.18 9.33 -3.65
CA VAL A 95 13.34 9.44 -2.20
C VAL A 95 14.63 8.75 -1.72
N LEU A 96 15.04 7.63 -2.34
CA LEU A 96 16.30 6.99 -1.99
C LEU A 96 17.52 7.87 -2.27
N ILE A 97 17.52 8.59 -3.39
CA ILE A 97 18.63 9.47 -3.77
C ILE A 97 18.75 10.62 -2.77
N GLU A 98 17.61 11.23 -2.41
CA GLU A 98 17.54 12.31 -1.41
C GLU A 98 18.02 11.85 -0.02
N ILE A 99 17.58 10.67 0.44
CA ILE A 99 18.07 10.12 1.72
C ILE A 99 19.57 9.84 1.64
N GLN A 100 20.06 9.29 0.54
CA GLN A 100 21.47 8.96 0.40
C GLN A 100 22.36 10.21 0.50
N ASP A 101 21.96 11.32 -0.13
CA ASP A 101 22.70 12.60 -0.12
C ASP A 101 22.80 13.23 1.29
N THR A 102 21.91 12.88 2.21
CA THR A 102 21.89 13.40 3.59
C THR A 102 22.65 12.53 4.60
N LEU A 103 23.06 11.31 4.23
CA LEU A 103 23.70 10.38 5.15
C LEU A 103 25.15 10.78 5.46
N LYS A 104 25.48 10.91 6.75
CA LYS A 104 26.85 11.18 7.18
C LYS A 104 27.72 9.92 7.11
N SER A 105 28.90 10.04 6.52
CA SER A 105 29.95 9.02 6.57
C SER A 105 30.84 9.21 7.82
N PRO A 106 31.45 8.15 8.41
CA PRO A 106 31.42 6.72 8.05
C PRO A 106 30.30 5.90 8.75
N PRO A 107 29.86 4.74 8.20
CA PRO A 107 30.30 4.05 6.97
C PRO A 107 29.72 4.66 5.69
N SER A 108 30.13 4.18 4.50
CA SER A 108 29.66 4.73 3.22
C SER A 108 28.14 4.72 3.08
N GLU A 109 27.59 5.81 2.57
CA GLU A 109 26.16 6.04 2.39
C GLU A 109 25.50 4.88 1.64
N ALA A 110 26.11 4.41 0.55
CA ALA A 110 25.64 3.29 -0.24
C ALA A 110 25.51 1.98 0.57
N LYS A 111 26.39 1.74 1.56
CA LYS A 111 26.33 0.55 2.41
C LYS A 111 25.17 0.64 3.40
N SER A 112 24.99 1.82 4.01
CA SER A 112 23.87 2.10 4.91
C SER A 112 22.53 2.03 4.17
N MET A 113 22.43 2.69 3.01
CA MET A 113 21.24 2.67 2.16
C MET A 113 20.89 1.26 1.70
N LYS A 114 21.87 0.48 1.21
CA LYS A 114 21.60 -0.90 0.77
C LYS A 114 21.02 -1.77 1.87
N LYS A 115 21.48 -1.60 3.12
CA LYS A 115 20.92 -2.32 4.27
C LYS A 115 19.50 -1.85 4.57
N ALA A 116 19.27 -0.54 4.61
CA ALA A 116 17.95 0.05 4.87
C ALA A 116 16.93 -0.35 3.80
N THR A 117 17.26 -0.20 2.52
CA THR A 117 16.41 -0.59 1.39
C THR A 117 16.08 -2.08 1.44
N LYS A 118 17.05 -2.95 1.76
CA LYS A 118 16.78 -4.39 1.85
C LYS A 118 15.75 -4.73 2.93
N ILE A 119 15.87 -4.11 4.10
CA ILE A 119 14.92 -4.30 5.20
C ILE A 119 13.55 -3.73 4.81
N SER A 120 13.52 -2.52 4.25
CA SER A 120 12.29 -1.84 3.82
C SER A 120 11.51 -2.69 2.79
N ILE A 121 12.16 -3.13 1.71
CA ILE A 121 11.52 -4.00 0.70
C ILE A 121 11.00 -5.28 1.35
N ALA A 122 11.79 -5.93 2.21
CA ALA A 122 11.37 -7.17 2.86
C ALA A 122 10.10 -6.97 3.70
N VAL A 123 10.08 -5.94 4.55
CA VAL A 123 8.94 -5.62 5.41
C VAL A 123 7.70 -5.28 4.56
N THR A 124 7.83 -4.36 3.60
CA THR A 124 6.71 -3.94 2.74
C THR A 124 6.16 -5.11 1.93
N THR A 125 7.03 -5.94 1.34
CA THR A 125 6.61 -7.14 0.59
C THR A 125 5.83 -8.10 1.49
N THR A 126 6.32 -8.36 2.71
CA THR A 126 5.63 -9.24 3.65
C THR A 126 4.23 -8.71 3.99
N PHE A 127 4.09 -7.43 4.31
CA PHE A 127 2.78 -6.86 4.62
C PHE A 127 1.83 -6.85 3.43
N TYR A 128 2.30 -6.49 2.23
CA TYR A 128 1.49 -6.51 1.02
C TYR A 128 1.01 -7.93 0.67
N MET A 129 1.90 -8.92 0.77
CA MET A 129 1.54 -10.32 0.55
C MET A 129 0.52 -10.80 1.59
N LEU A 130 0.73 -10.50 2.88
CA LEU A 130 -0.19 -10.91 3.94
C LEU A 130 -1.58 -10.29 3.75
N CYS A 131 -1.66 -8.98 3.53
CA CYS A 131 -2.92 -8.28 3.33
C CYS A 131 -3.63 -8.72 2.04
N GLY A 132 -2.88 -8.88 0.94
CA GLY A 132 -3.40 -9.33 -0.34
C GLY A 132 -3.93 -10.77 -0.27
N CYS A 133 -3.15 -11.70 0.28
CA CYS A 133 -3.55 -13.09 0.42
C CYS A 133 -4.73 -13.26 1.37
N MET A 134 -4.74 -12.61 2.54
CA MET A 134 -5.84 -12.72 3.49
C MET A 134 -7.10 -12.02 3.00
N GLY A 135 -6.97 -10.87 2.35
CA GLY A 135 -8.09 -10.20 1.69
C GLY A 135 -8.71 -11.07 0.60
N TYR A 136 -7.89 -11.66 -0.26
CA TYR A 136 -8.37 -12.57 -1.29
C TYR A 136 -8.95 -13.87 -0.71
N ALA A 137 -8.37 -14.40 0.37
CA ALA A 137 -8.93 -15.55 1.07
C ALA A 137 -10.30 -15.24 1.72
N ALA A 138 -10.50 -14.02 2.21
CA ALA A 138 -11.73 -13.57 2.85
C ALA A 138 -12.87 -13.25 1.86
N PHE A 139 -12.54 -12.69 0.69
CA PHE A 139 -13.54 -12.16 -0.25
C PHE A 139 -13.56 -12.86 -1.62
N GLY A 140 -12.51 -13.59 -1.99
CA GLY A 140 -12.41 -14.30 -3.28
C GLY A 140 -12.55 -13.36 -4.47
N ASP A 141 -13.41 -13.74 -5.43
CA ASP A 141 -13.70 -12.96 -6.64
C ASP A 141 -14.30 -11.57 -6.35
N ALA A 142 -14.87 -11.37 -5.16
CA ALA A 142 -15.45 -10.11 -4.69
C ALA A 142 -14.46 -9.26 -3.87
N ALA A 143 -13.16 -9.58 -3.90
CA ALA A 143 -12.15 -8.80 -3.20
C ALA A 143 -12.16 -7.33 -3.66
N PRO A 144 -12.35 -6.36 -2.74
CA PRO A 144 -12.37 -4.95 -3.10
C PRO A 144 -10.97 -4.44 -3.41
N GLY A 145 -10.86 -3.41 -4.27
CA GLY A 145 -9.59 -2.74 -4.56
C GLY A 145 -8.96 -2.06 -3.33
N ASN A 146 -9.80 -1.70 -2.36
CA ASN A 146 -9.37 -1.34 -1.02
C ASN A 146 -9.87 -2.39 -0.02
N LEU A 147 -8.96 -3.11 0.64
CA LEU A 147 -9.28 -4.18 1.58
C LEU A 147 -10.31 -3.77 2.67
N LEU A 148 -10.22 -2.54 3.19
CA LEU A 148 -11.11 -2.12 4.28
C LEU A 148 -12.56 -1.90 3.85
N THR A 149 -12.81 -1.57 2.58
CA THR A 149 -14.18 -1.33 2.11
C THR A 149 -15.01 -2.62 2.09
N GLY A 150 -14.35 -3.78 2.01
CA GLY A 150 -14.98 -5.09 2.11
C GLY A 150 -15.57 -5.42 3.49
N PHE A 151 -15.16 -4.70 4.54
CA PHE A 151 -15.68 -4.88 5.91
C PHE A 151 -16.78 -3.87 6.28
N GLY A 152 -17.27 -3.09 5.32
CA GLY A 152 -18.32 -2.09 5.56
C GLY A 152 -17.80 -0.71 5.99
N PHE A 153 -16.48 -0.47 5.96
CA PHE A 153 -15.95 0.88 6.04
C PHE A 153 -16.32 1.65 4.76
N TYR A 154 -16.96 2.81 4.91
CA TYR A 154 -17.40 3.66 3.81
C TYR A 154 -16.26 3.94 2.83
N ASN A 155 -16.52 3.81 1.52
CA ASN A 155 -15.57 4.18 0.47
C ASN A 155 -15.88 5.60 -0.01
N PRO A 156 -15.20 6.67 0.47
CA PRO A 156 -15.50 8.04 0.04
C PRO A 156 -14.99 8.36 -1.37
N PHE A 157 -14.28 7.43 -2.02
CA PHE A 157 -13.64 7.60 -3.33
C PHE A 157 -14.21 6.66 -4.41
N CYS A 158 -15.53 6.47 -4.44
CA CYS A 158 -16.24 5.99 -5.62
C CYS A 158 -16.67 7.18 -6.49
#